data_AF-A0A424RJR6-F1
#
_entry.id   AF-A0A424RJR6-F1
#
_cell.length_a   1.000
_cell.length_b   1.000
_cell.length_c   1.000
_cell.angle_alpha   90.00
_cell.angle_beta   90.00
_cell.angle_gamma   90.00
#
_symmetry.space_group_name_H-M   'P 1'
#
loop_
_entity.id
_entity.type
_entity.pdbx_description
1 polymer ?
#
loop_
_entity_poly.entity_id
_entity_poly.type
_entity_poly.pdbx_seq_one_letter_code
_entity_poly.pdbx_strand_id
1 'polypeptide(L)' 'MTLPSPCISICQIDPVTGNCLGCYRSRQEIARWPAMSTDEQAELLQALKQRRSEKTGLLPRRIRRRQQK' A
#
# COMPACT_ATOMS: atom_id res chain seq x y z
N MET A 1 16.08 -4.99 -13.70
CA MET A 1 16.18 -4.70 -12.26
C MET A 1 14.78 -4.79 -11.67
N THR A 2 14.51 -5.81 -10.88
CA THR A 2 13.18 -6.08 -10.29
C THR A 2 13.00 -5.28 -9.01
N LEU A 3 11.93 -4.50 -8.90
CA LEU A 3 11.60 -3.79 -7.66
C LEU A 3 11.05 -4.78 -6.62
N PRO A 4 11.39 -4.60 -5.33
CA PRO A 4 10.88 -5.47 -4.29
C PRO A 4 9.37 -5.31 -4.17
N SER A 5 8.67 -6.45 -4.19
CA SER A 5 7.21 -6.46 -3.96
C SER A 5 6.91 -5.95 -2.55
N PRO A 6 5.93 -5.06 -2.35
CA PRO A 6 5.52 -4.58 -1.04
C PRO A 6 4.69 -5.62 -0.26
N CYS A 7 4.68 -6.88 -0.72
CA CYS A 7 3.92 -7.96 -0.12
C CYS A 7 4.56 -8.40 1.19
N ILE A 8 3.76 -8.46 2.26
CA ILE A 8 4.18 -8.96 3.58
C ILE A 8 3.71 -10.40 3.83
N SER A 9 3.45 -11.16 2.75
CA SER A 9 2.89 -12.52 2.78
C SER A 9 1.52 -12.64 3.47
N ILE A 10 0.79 -11.53 3.59
CA ILE A 10 -0.60 -11.51 4.04
C ILE A 10 -1.47 -11.20 2.83
N CYS A 11 -2.28 -12.17 2.40
CA CYS A 11 -3.23 -12.02 1.31
C CYS A 11 -4.65 -12.03 1.85
N GLN A 12 -5.04 -10.95 2.53
CA GLN A 12 -6.39 -10.78 3.03
C GLN A 12 -6.96 -9.47 2.49
N ILE A 13 -8.03 -9.57 1.72
CA ILE A 13 -8.66 -8.42 1.08
C ILE A 13 -9.79 -7.93 1.96
N ASP A 14 -9.76 -6.64 2.25
CA ASP A 14 -10.84 -5.93 2.91
C ASP A 14 -12.08 -5.93 2.00
N PRO A 15 -13.22 -6.50 2.42
CA PRO A 15 -14.44 -6.51 1.63
C PRO A 15 -15.06 -5.12 1.43
N VAL A 16 -14.70 -4.14 2.27
CA VAL A 16 -15.21 -2.76 2.19
C VAL A 16 -14.39 -1.93 1.21
N THR A 17 -13.06 -2.02 1.27
CA THR A 17 -12.17 -1.20 0.44
C THR A 17 -11.65 -1.89 -0.82
N GLY A 18 -11.76 -3.22 -0.91
CA GLY A 18 -11.25 -4.00 -2.04
C GLY A 18 -9.71 -4.10 -2.09
N ASN A 19 -9.03 -3.68 -1.03
CA ASN A 19 -7.57 -3.65 -0.92
C ASN A 19 -7.06 -4.71 0.05
N CYS A 20 -5.83 -5.17 -0.17
CA CYS A 20 -5.15 -6.07 0.73
C CYS A 20 -4.81 -5.36 2.05
N LEU A 21 -5.19 -5.94 3.19
CA LEU A 21 -4.92 -5.40 4.53
C LEU A 21 -3.41 -5.30 4.84
N GLY A 22 -2.58 -6.15 4.21
CA GLY A 22 -1.14 -6.15 4.41
C GLY A 22 -0.40 -5.14 3.55
N CYS A 23 -0.52 -5.28 2.22
CA CYS A 23 0.23 -4.48 1.25
C CYS A 23 -0.54 -3.28 0.69
N TYR A 24 -1.82 -3.09 1.06
CA TYR A 24 -2.71 -2.01 0.61
C TYR A 24 -2.95 -1.97 -0.91
N ARG A 25 -2.57 -3.03 -1.63
CA ARG A 25 -2.80 -3.20 -3.06
C ARG A 25 -4.18 -3.78 -3.32
N SER A 26 -4.82 -3.29 -4.37
CA SER A 26 -6.01 -3.91 -4.92
C SER A 26 -5.67 -5.20 -5.67
N ARG A 27 -6.68 -6.05 -5.84
CA ARG A 27 -6.59 -7.31 -6.60
C ARG A 27 -6.08 -7.09 -8.04
N GLN A 28 -6.53 -6.01 -8.68
CA GLN A 28 -6.13 -5.66 -10.04
C GLN A 28 -4.68 -5.21 -10.12
N GLU A 29 -4.20 -4.44 -9.13
CA GLU A 29 -2.80 -4.00 -9.06
C GLU A 29 -1.85 -5.17 -8.79
N ILE A 30 -2.29 -6.20 -8.07
CA ILE A 30 -1.51 -7.44 -7.88
C ILE A 30 -1.41 -8.20 -9.20
N ALA A 31 -2.52 -8.36 -9.92
CA ALA A 31 -2.54 -9.05 -11.22
C ALA A 31 -1.72 -8.32 -12.30
N ARG A 32 -1.71 -6.98 -12.27
CA ARG A 32 -0.95 -6.15 -13.23
C ARG A 32 0.54 -6.01 -12.90
N TRP A 33 0.96 -6.28 -11.67
CA TRP A 33 2.35 -6.11 -11.24
C TRP A 33 3.41 -6.76 -12.15
N PRO A 34 3.30 -8.05 -12.55
CA PRO A 34 4.31 -8.67 -13.41
C PRO A 34 4.34 -8.09 -14.83
N ALA A 35 3.28 -7.39 -15.25
CA ALA A 35 3.18 -6.75 -16.56
C ALA A 35 3.61 -5.26 -16.54
N MET A 36 3.83 -4.68 -15.36
CA MET A 36 4.22 -3.28 -15.20
C MET A 36 5.72 -3.08 -15.44
N SER A 37 6.08 -1.97 -16.05
CA SER A 37 7.46 -1.50 -16.18
C SER A 37 8.03 -1.09 -14.82
N THR A 38 9.36 -1.03 -14.69
CA THR A 38 10.01 -0.63 -13.43
C THR A 38 9.55 0.75 -12.96
N ASP A 39 9.30 1.68 -13.88
CA ASP A 39 8.82 3.03 -13.57
C ASP A 39 7.39 3.00 -13.00
N GLU A 40 6.47 2.30 -13.67
CA GLU A 40 5.09 2.08 -13.20
C GLU A 40 5.05 1.37 -11.84
N GLN A 41 5.93 0.40 -11.63
CA GLN A 41 6.07 -0.28 -10.34
C GLN A 41 6.53 0.69 -9.25
N ALA A 42 7.45 1.61 -9.55
CA ALA A 42 7.92 2.63 -8.61
C ALA A 42 6.83 3.64 -8.27
N GLU A 43 6.11 4.15 -9.26
CA GLU A 43 4.96 5.04 -9.07
C GLU A 43 3.88 4.38 -8.21
N LEU A 44 3.55 3.13 -8.52
CA LEU A 44 2.57 2.37 -7.75
C LEU A 44 3.03 2.17 -6.31
N LEU A 45 4.30 1.87 -6.07
CA LEU A 45 4.86 1.79 -4.71
C LEU A 45 4.73 3.11 -3.94
N GLN A 46 4.92 4.26 -4.60
CA GLN A 46 4.71 5.56 -3.98
C GLN A 46 3.24 5.81 -3.63
N ALA A 47 2.33 5.52 -4.56
CA ALA A 47 0.88 5.63 -4.32
C ALA A 47 0.44 4.73 -3.15
N LEU A 48 0.96 3.50 -3.06
CA LEU A 48 0.64 2.57 -1.97
C LEU A 48 1.14 3.07 -0.61
N LYS A 49 2.32 3.71 -0.55
CA LYS A 49 2.82 4.34 0.69
C LYS A 49 1.89 5.46 1.17
N GLN A 50 1.38 6.29 0.25
CA GLN A 50 0.41 7.33 0.56
C GLN A 50 -0.90 6.72 1.06
N ARG A 51 -1.50 5.78 0.30
CA ARG A 51 -2.75 5.10 0.70
C ARG A 51 -2.63 4.40 2.06
N ARG A 52 -1.49 3.74 2.33
CA ARG A 52 -1.23 3.11 3.63
C ARG A 52 -1.24 4.14 4.76
N SER A 53 -0.64 5.29 4.54
CA SER A 53 -0.57 6.38 5.53
C SER A 53 -1.95 6.93 5.85
N GLU A 54 -2.80 7.10 4.83
CA GLU A 54 -4.20 7.53 4.99
C GLU A 54 -5.05 6.47 5.72
N LYS A 55 -4.98 5.20 5.28
CA LYS A 55 -5.86 4.13 5.77
C LYS A 55 -5.53 3.66 7.19
N THR A 56 -4.25 3.57 7.54
CA THR A 56 -3.86 3.14 8.90
C THR A 56 -4.06 4.25 9.94
N GLY A 57 -4.33 5.48 9.51
CA GLY A 57 -4.24 6.66 10.37
C GLY A 57 -2.88 6.75 11.08
N LEU A 58 -1.85 6.01 10.64
CA LEU A 58 -0.48 6.11 11.10
C LEU A 58 0.12 7.32 10.39
N LEU A 59 -0.41 8.49 10.74
CA LEU A 59 0.39 9.69 10.70
C LEU A 59 1.69 9.38 11.48
N PRO A 60 2.86 9.88 11.03
CA PRO A 60 4.11 9.69 11.74
C PRO A 60 3.89 9.92 13.24
N ARG A 61 4.47 9.09 14.12
CA ARG A 61 4.24 9.14 15.59
C ARG A 61 4.22 10.58 16.18
N ARG A 62 4.98 11.52 15.59
CA ARG A 62 4.95 12.96 15.92
C ARG A 62 3.55 13.59 15.85
N ILE A 63 2.72 13.22 14.88
CA ILE A 63 1.41 13.85 14.64
C ILE A 63 0.31 13.20 15.50
N ARG A 64 0.35 11.87 15.70
CA ARG A 64 -0.60 11.18 16.60
C ARG A 64 -0.59 11.75 18.02
N ARG A 65 0.56 12.19 18.53
CA ARG A 65 0.69 12.83 19.85
C ARG A 65 0.06 14.23 19.94
N ARG A 66 -0.17 14.88 18.80
CA ARG A 66 -0.73 16.25 18.73
C ARG A 66 -2.24 16.27 18.51
N GLN A 67 -2.83 15.20 17.97
CA GLN A 67 -4.28 15.10 17.71
C GLN A 67 -5.07 14.43 18.85
N GLN A 68 -4.41 13.89 19.88
CA GLN A 68 -5.04 13.35 21.08
C GLN A 68 -5.20 14.39 22.20
N LYS A 69 -5.24 15.69 21.87
CA LYS A 69 -5.43 16.79 22.82
C LYS A 69 -6.60 17.67 22.40
#